data_AF-A0A5C4M783-F1
#
_entry.id   AF-A0A5C4M783-F1
#
_cell.length_a   1.000
_cell.length_b   1.000
_cell.length_c   1.000
_cell.angle_alpha   90.00
_cell.angle_beta   90.00
_cell.angle_gamma   90.00
#
_symmetry.space_group_name_H-M   'P 1'
#
loop_
_entity.id
_entity.type
_entity.pdbx_description
1 polymer ?
#
loop_
_entity_poly.entity_id
_entity_poly.type
_entity_poly.pdbx_seq_one_letter_code
_entity_poly.pdbx_strand_id
1 'polypeptide(L)'
;MAPRTTERLMNLLIALLVTPTYLPKSRIREIIEPYRGQSGTAFDRMFERDKDALRTLGIRIEVGETESYHGVEPGYRIRREDFELPPIDLEPAEAAVIGVAARVWQSARLGDATAVALRKLVAAGVPIDPDALSGVEPR
;
A
#
# COMPACT_ATOMS: atom_id res chain seq x y z
N MET A 1 -10.13 3.89 -1.99
CA MET A 1 -9.08 4.56 -2.80
C MET A 1 -9.33 4.19 -4.26
N ALA A 2 -9.35 5.13 -5.20
CA ALA A 2 -9.59 4.79 -6.61
C ALA A 2 -8.45 3.91 -7.15
N PRO A 3 -8.70 2.87 -7.98
CA PRO A 3 -7.70 1.87 -8.38
C PRO A 3 -6.43 2.48 -9.00
N ARG A 4 -6.58 3.55 -9.78
CA ARG A 4 -5.46 4.32 -10.36
C ARG A 4 -4.55 5.02 -9.34
N THR A 5 -5.05 5.29 -8.13
CA THR A 5 -4.26 5.90 -7.05
C THR A 5 -3.38 4.85 -6.37
N THR A 6 -3.93 3.66 -6.12
CA THR A 6 -3.20 2.54 -5.53
C THR A 6 -2.05 2.09 -6.45
N GLU A 7 -2.32 1.91 -7.73
CA GLU A 7 -1.30 1.54 -8.72
C GLU A 7 -0.15 2.56 -8.75
N ARG A 8 -0.48 3.85 -8.73
CA ARG A 8 0.52 4.92 -8.72
C ARG A 8 1.41 4.89 -7.47
N LEU A 9 0.83 4.72 -6.29
CA LEU A 9 1.59 4.64 -5.05
C LEU A 9 2.50 3.41 -5.03
N MET A 10 2.01 2.27 -5.53
CA MET A 10 2.81 1.05 -5.68
C MET A 10 3.98 1.28 -6.63
N ASN A 11 3.74 1.90 -7.79
CA ASN A 11 4.79 2.20 -8.75
C ASN A 11 5.85 3.14 -8.18
N LEU A 12 5.42 4.16 -7.40
CA LEU A 12 6.35 5.06 -6.72
C LEU A 12 7.18 4.32 -5.67
N LEU A 13 6.53 3.53 -4.81
CA LEU A 13 7.20 2.72 -3.79
C LEU A 13 8.25 1.79 -4.42
N ILE A 14 7.88 1.03 -5.44
CA ILE A 14 8.78 0.09 -6.13
C ILE A 14 9.95 0.84 -6.75
N ALA A 15 9.69 1.95 -7.45
CA ALA A 15 10.75 2.75 -8.08
C ALA A 15 11.78 3.25 -7.06
N LEU A 16 11.33 3.75 -5.90
CA LEU A 16 12.21 4.30 -4.87
C LEU A 16 12.88 3.22 -3.99
N LEU A 17 12.30 2.03 -3.89
CA LEU A 17 12.85 0.91 -3.11
C LEU A 17 13.92 0.14 -3.89
N VAL A 18 13.71 -0.06 -5.19
CA VAL A 18 14.61 -0.86 -6.05
C VAL A 18 15.82 -0.06 -6.54
N THR A 19 15.73 1.27 -6.57
CA THR A 19 16.82 2.10 -7.08
C THR A 19 18.12 1.96 -6.24
N PRO A 20 19.28 1.73 -6.88
CA PRO A 20 20.56 1.63 -6.17
C PRO A 20 21.11 3.00 -5.74
N THR A 21 20.61 4.10 -6.31
CA THR A 21 21.03 5.49 -6.03
C THR A 21 19.81 6.41 -5.90
N TYR A 22 20.02 7.65 -5.44
CA TYR A 22 18.97 8.66 -5.39
C TYR A 22 18.40 8.96 -6.78
N LEU A 23 17.09 8.78 -6.94
CA LEU A 23 16.41 8.95 -8.21
C LEU A 23 15.91 10.40 -8.36
N PRO A 24 16.33 11.14 -9.40
CA PRO A 24 15.90 12.53 -9.56
C PRO A 24 14.40 12.63 -9.89
N LYS A 25 13.82 13.78 -9.53
CA LYS A 25 12.38 14.04 -9.71
C LYS A 25 11.94 13.95 -11.18
N SER A 26 12.79 14.45 -12.08
CA SER A 26 12.63 14.38 -13.54
C SER A 26 12.46 12.93 -14.00
N ARG A 27 13.33 12.02 -13.54
CA ARG A 27 13.27 10.60 -13.89
C ARG A 27 12.05 9.90 -13.30
N ILE A 28 11.66 10.23 -12.07
CA ILE A 28 10.43 9.70 -11.45
C ILE A 28 9.21 10.02 -12.32
N ARG A 29 9.12 11.26 -12.81
CA ARG A 29 8.04 11.71 -13.70
C ARG A 29 8.02 10.92 -15.02
N GLU A 30 9.19 10.59 -15.54
CA GLU A 30 9.34 9.82 -16.78
C GLU A 30 9.04 8.33 -16.64
N ILE A 31 9.23 7.70 -15.49
CA ILE A 31 9.05 6.24 -15.38
C ILE A 31 7.64 5.86 -14.88
N ILE A 32 6.96 6.76 -14.18
CA ILE A 32 5.63 6.50 -13.61
C ILE A 32 4.59 7.08 -14.57
N GLU A 33 3.87 6.21 -15.28
CA GLU A 33 2.89 6.58 -16.32
C GLU A 33 1.87 7.66 -15.86
N PRO A 34 1.26 7.58 -14.66
CA PRO A 34 0.39 8.64 -14.15
C PRO A 34 1.01 10.05 -14.03
N TYR A 35 2.34 10.20 -14.09
CA TYR A 35 3.02 11.49 -13.97
C TYR A 35 3.42 12.13 -15.32
N ARG A 36 3.62 11.32 -16.38
CA ARG A 36 4.18 11.78 -17.67
C ARG A 36 3.38 12.91 -18.33
N GLY A 37 2.06 12.85 -18.25
CA GLY A 37 1.15 13.81 -18.90
C GLY A 37 0.76 15.02 -18.05
N GLN A 38 1.21 15.10 -16.80
CA GLN A 38 0.84 16.19 -15.91
C GLN A 38 1.68 17.43 -16.20
N SER A 39 1.12 18.64 -16.04
CA SER A 39 1.90 19.87 -16.03
C SER A 39 2.86 19.88 -14.84
N GLY A 40 3.94 20.68 -14.87
CA GLY A 40 4.93 20.71 -13.78
C GLY A 40 4.29 20.94 -12.40
N THR A 41 3.45 21.97 -12.29
CA THR A 41 2.75 22.29 -11.03
C THR A 41 1.74 21.23 -10.59
N ALA A 42 1.11 20.53 -11.54
CA ALA A 42 0.20 19.42 -11.23
C ALA A 42 0.96 18.18 -10.77
N PHE A 43 2.07 17.85 -11.43
CA PHE A 43 2.97 16.77 -11.06
C PHE A 43 3.54 17.00 -9.66
N ASP A 44 4.04 18.20 -9.37
CA ASP A 44 4.64 18.53 -8.06
C ASP A 44 3.65 18.28 -6.92
N ARG A 45 2.43 18.81 -7.03
CA ARG A 45 1.37 18.58 -6.03
C ARG A 45 0.96 17.12 -5.91
N MET A 46 0.96 16.38 -7.01
CA MET A 46 0.62 14.96 -7.01
C MET A 46 1.72 14.13 -6.34
N PHE A 47 2.98 14.43 -6.65
CA PHE A 47 4.14 13.80 -6.05
C PHE A 47 4.25 14.08 -4.55
N GLU A 48 4.06 15.33 -4.10
CA GLU A 48 4.04 15.64 -2.66
C GLU A 48 2.95 14.85 -1.92
N ARG A 49 1.74 14.80 -2.48
CA ARG A 49 0.64 14.00 -1.90
C ARG A 49 0.96 12.51 -1.85
N ASP A 50 1.61 11.97 -2.88
CA ASP A 50 1.99 10.57 -2.91
C ASP A 50 3.10 10.26 -1.90
N LYS A 51 4.06 11.17 -1.69
CA LYS A 51 5.03 11.07 -0.58
C LYS A 51 4.33 11.08 0.78
N ASP A 52 3.35 11.96 0.99
CA ASP A 52 2.60 12.02 2.24
C ASP A 52 1.77 10.75 2.49
N ALA A 53 1.19 10.18 1.44
CA ALA A 53 0.51 8.89 1.53
C ALA A 53 1.48 7.77 1.94
N LEU A 54 2.68 7.71 1.36
CA LEU A 54 3.71 6.74 1.76
C LEU A 54 4.16 6.97 3.21
N ARG A 55 4.37 8.22 3.64
CA ARG A 55 4.71 8.56 5.04
C ARG A 55 3.65 8.09 6.03
N THR A 56 2.37 8.22 5.67
CA THR A 56 1.25 7.74 6.50
C THR A 56 1.27 6.22 6.69
N LEU A 57 1.86 5.49 5.74
CA LEU A 57 2.08 4.05 5.81
C LEU A 57 3.39 3.67 6.54
N GLY A 58 4.09 4.64 7.14
CA GLY A 58 5.37 4.41 7.81
C GLY A 58 6.57 4.35 6.87
N ILE A 59 6.40 4.61 5.57
CA ILE A 59 7.47 4.52 4.58
C ILE A 59 8.26 5.82 4.57
N ARG A 60 9.53 5.76 4.97
CA ARG A 60 10.45 6.90 4.97
C ARG A 60 11.10 7.06 3.60
N ILE A 61 10.95 8.25 3.01
CA ILE A 61 11.64 8.65 1.78
C ILE A 61 12.81 9.54 2.17
N GLU A 62 14.02 9.11 1.83
CA GLU A 62 15.23 9.90 1.93
C GLU A 62 15.34 10.87 0.77
N VAL A 63 15.89 12.05 1.06
CA VAL A 63 16.21 13.07 0.08
C VAL A 63 17.71 13.32 0.17
N GLY A 64 18.39 13.15 -0.95
CA GLY A 64 19.82 13.40 -1.09
C GLY A 64 20.13 14.13 -2.37
N GLU A 65 21.40 14.42 -2.60
CA GLU A 65 21.86 15.00 -3.86
C GLU A 65 22.11 13.88 -4.88
N THR A 66 21.77 14.15 -6.14
CA THR A 66 22.05 13.25 -7.27
C THR A 66 22.45 14.06 -8.48
N GLU A 67 23.37 13.53 -9.28
CA GLU A 67 23.75 14.15 -10.55
C GLU A 67 22.72 13.80 -11.62
N SER A 68 22.27 14.81 -12.36
CA SER A 68 21.41 14.64 -13.53
C SER A 68 21.92 15.45 -14.71
N TYR A 69 21.22 15.31 -15.85
CA TYR A 69 21.55 16.06 -17.06
C TYR A 69 21.49 17.60 -16.87
N HIS A 70 20.77 18.06 -15.84
CA HIS A 70 20.65 19.49 -15.51
C HIS A 70 21.58 19.95 -14.38
N GLY A 71 22.51 19.09 -13.93
CA GLY A 71 23.42 19.34 -12.82
C GLY A 71 23.02 18.59 -11.55
N VAL A 72 23.52 19.05 -10.40
CA VAL A 72 23.17 18.46 -9.10
C VAL A 72 21.74 18.88 -8.74
N GLU A 73 20.87 17.89 -8.51
CA GLU A 73 19.49 18.12 -8.09
C GLU A 73 19.07 17.18 -6.95
N PRO A 74 17.96 17.46 -6.25
CA PRO A 74 17.44 16.56 -5.23
C PRO A 74 16.96 15.24 -5.85
N GLY A 75 17.45 14.13 -5.31
CA GLY A 75 16.98 12.79 -5.61
C GLY A 75 16.32 12.11 -4.41
N TYR A 76 15.54 11.08 -4.69
CA TYR A 76 14.68 10.41 -3.73
C TYR A 76 14.98 8.91 -3.69
N ARG A 77 14.92 8.32 -2.50
CA ARG A 77 15.13 6.88 -2.29
C ARG A 77 14.37 6.39 -1.06
N ILE A 78 14.02 5.12 -1.03
CA ILE A 78 13.63 4.40 0.19
C ILE A 78 14.75 3.41 0.51
N ARG A 79 15.29 3.45 1.74
CA ARG A 79 16.25 2.43 2.16
C ARG A 79 15.50 1.15 2.48
N ARG A 80 16.01 0.04 1.96
CA ARG A 80 15.37 -1.26 2.14
C ARG A 80 15.33 -1.68 3.60
N GLU A 81 16.38 -1.37 4.36
CA GLU A 81 16.44 -1.60 5.80
C GLU A 81 15.37 -0.83 6.60
N ASP A 82 14.90 0.32 6.11
CA ASP A 82 13.81 1.08 6.75
C ASP A 82 12.42 0.50 6.40
N PHE A 83 12.35 -0.34 5.36
CA PHE A 83 11.12 -1.00 4.91
C PHE A 83 11.00 -2.43 5.42
N GLU A 84 12.11 -3.14 5.60
CA GLU A 84 12.12 -4.50 6.09
C GLU A 84 11.87 -4.55 7.59
N LEU A 85 11.02 -5.49 8.00
CA LEU A 85 10.83 -5.76 9.42
C LEU A 85 12.10 -6.45 9.94
N PRO A 86 12.82 -5.87 10.90
CA PRO A 86 13.94 -6.56 11.52
C PRO A 86 13.43 -7.85 12.21
N PRO A 87 14.33 -8.79 12.52
CA PRO A 87 13.96 -9.95 13.31
C PRO A 87 13.21 -9.52 14.58
N ILE A 88 12.04 -10.12 14.81
CA ILE A 88 11.25 -9.89 16.01
C ILE A 88 11.31 -11.15 16.84
N ASP A 89 11.85 -11.01 18.05
CA ASP A 89 11.75 -12.04 19.08
C ASP A 89 10.50 -11.76 19.91
N LEU A 90 9.57 -12.71 19.92
CA LEU A 90 8.33 -12.63 20.68
C LEU A 90 8.37 -13.61 21.84
N GLU A 91 8.01 -13.15 23.03
CA GLU A 91 7.72 -14.06 24.13
C GLU A 91 6.47 -14.90 23.83
N PRO A 92 6.31 -16.08 24.46
CA PRO A 92 5.14 -16.93 24.24
C PRO A 92 3.80 -16.20 24.46
N ALA A 93 3.74 -15.30 25.44
CA ALA A 93 2.55 -14.52 25.73
C ALA A 93 2.24 -13.50 24.61
N GLU A 94 3.25 -12.84 24.06
CA GLU A 94 3.09 -11.86 22.98
C GLU A 94 2.67 -12.53 21.67
N ALA A 95 3.27 -13.68 21.35
CA ALA A 95 2.89 -14.49 20.20
C ALA A 95 1.42 -14.97 20.30
N ALA A 96 0.96 -15.33 21.51
CA ALA A 96 -0.43 -15.71 21.74
C ALA A 96 -1.40 -14.55 21.49
N VAL A 97 -1.06 -13.33 21.92
CA VAL A 97 -1.88 -12.12 21.67
C VAL A 97 -1.98 -11.83 20.17
N ILE A 98 -0.87 -11.91 19.44
CA ILE A 98 -0.86 -11.74 17.97
C ILE A 98 -1.70 -12.82 17.29
N GLY A 99 -1.64 -14.07 17.76
CA GLY A 99 -2.46 -15.17 17.26
C GLY A 99 -3.97 -14.91 17.42
N VAL A 100 -4.39 -14.37 18.56
CA VAL A 100 -5.80 -13.97 18.77
C VAL A 100 -6.18 -12.84 17.82
N ALA A 101 -5.35 -11.80 17.70
CA ALA A 101 -5.60 -10.69 16.78
C ALA A 101 -5.72 -11.15 15.32
N ALA A 102 -4.84 -12.07 14.88
CA ALA A 102 -4.86 -12.65 13.55
C ALA A 102 -6.17 -13.41 13.28
N ARG A 103 -6.65 -14.20 14.26
CA ARG A 103 -7.93 -14.92 14.13
C ARG A 103 -9.12 -13.96 14.01
N VAL A 104 -9.16 -12.92 14.82
CA VAL A 104 -10.22 -11.89 14.73
C VAL A 104 -10.23 -11.25 13.34
N TRP A 105 -9.05 -10.90 12.81
CA TRP A 105 -8.93 -10.35 11.46
C TRP A 105 -9.39 -11.33 10.38
N GLN A 106 -9.02 -12.61 10.48
CA GLN A 106 -9.45 -13.64 9.54
C GLN A 106 -10.98 -13.82 9.55
N SER A 107 -11.60 -13.89 10.74
CA SER A 107 -13.04 -14.00 10.89
C SER A 107 -13.77 -12.79 10.30
N ALA A 108 -13.29 -11.56 10.56
CA ALA A 108 -13.85 -10.34 9.98
C ALA A 108 -13.78 -10.36 8.45
N ARG A 109 -12.63 -10.75 7.89
CA ARG A 109 -12.45 -10.90 6.43
C ARG A 109 -13.39 -11.93 5.81
N LEU A 110 -13.61 -13.08 6.48
CA LEU A 110 -14.58 -14.08 6.07
C LEU A 110 -16.01 -13.52 6.09
N GLY A 111 -16.35 -12.75 7.12
CA GLY A 111 -17.63 -12.03 7.20
C GLY A 111 -17.87 -11.11 6.00
N ASP A 112 -16.87 -10.30 5.62
CA ASP A 112 -16.95 -9.42 4.45
C ASP A 112 -17.15 -10.21 3.15
N ALA A 113 -16.39 -11.30 2.97
CA ALA A 113 -16.52 -12.16 1.80
C ALA A 113 -17.90 -12.82 1.71
N THR A 114 -18.43 -13.30 2.84
CA THR A 114 -19.79 -13.84 2.94
C THR A 114 -20.83 -12.77 2.62
N ALA A 115 -20.72 -11.57 3.17
CA ALA A 115 -21.63 -10.46 2.87
C ALA A 115 -21.63 -10.08 1.38
N VAL A 116 -20.48 -10.17 0.69
CA VAL A 116 -20.40 -9.98 -0.76
C VAL A 116 -21.08 -11.14 -1.51
N ALA A 117 -20.84 -12.38 -1.11
CA ALA A 117 -21.46 -13.55 -1.73
C ALA A 117 -22.99 -13.54 -1.57
N LEU A 118 -23.50 -13.24 -0.38
CA LEU A 118 -24.93 -13.11 -0.11
C LEU A 118 -25.55 -12.00 -0.98
N ARG A 119 -24.91 -10.83 -1.09
CA ARG A 119 -25.37 -9.76 -2.00
C ARG A 119 -25.47 -10.22 -3.46
N LYS A 120 -24.52 -11.04 -3.93
CA LYS A 120 -24.58 -11.63 -5.28
C LYS A 120 -25.74 -12.63 -5.43
N LEU A 121 -25.99 -13.47 -4.42
CA LEU A 121 -27.09 -14.43 -4.42
C LEU A 121 -28.46 -13.73 -4.44
N VAL A 122 -28.65 -12.68 -3.63
CA VAL A 122 -29.88 -11.85 -3.67
C VAL A 122 -30.08 -11.22 -5.06
N ALA A 123 -29.03 -10.65 -5.64
CA ALA A 123 -29.10 -10.06 -6.99
C ALA A 123 -29.44 -11.09 -8.08
N ALA A 124 -29.08 -12.36 -7.87
CA ALA A 124 -29.44 -13.48 -8.73
C ALA A 124 -30.84 -14.06 -8.43
N GLY A 125 -31.60 -13.47 -7.49
CA GLY A 125 -32.94 -13.91 -7.12
C GLY A 125 -32.97 -15.17 -6.24
N VAL A 126 -31.85 -15.56 -5.65
CA VAL A 126 -31.78 -16.70 -4.72
C VAL A 126 -32.31 -16.25 -3.35
N PRO A 127 -33.37 -16.88 -2.81
CA PRO A 127 -33.86 -16.58 -1.47
C PRO A 127 -32.82 -16.98 -0.42
N ILE A 128 -32.53 -16.08 0.53
CA ILE A 128 -31.56 -16.29 1.60
C ILE A 128 -32.28 -16.38 2.93
N ASP A 129 -32.02 -17.46 3.68
CA ASP A 129 -32.45 -17.61 5.06
C ASP A 129 -31.36 -17.03 6.00
N PRO A 130 -31.61 -15.91 6.70
CA PRO A 130 -30.67 -15.28 7.60
C PRO A 130 -30.34 -16.14 8.84
N ASP A 131 -31.23 -17.04 9.26
CA ASP A 131 -31.03 -17.84 10.47
C ASP A 131 -30.08 -19.02 10.24
N ALA A 132 -30.01 -19.54 9.01
CA ALA A 132 -29.09 -20.61 8.61
C ALA A 132 -27.61 -20.17 8.59
N LEU A 133 -27.34 -18.87 8.53
CA LEU A 133 -25.99 -18.30 8.37
C LEU A 133 -25.24 -18.10 9.69
N SER A 134 -25.95 -18.08 10.82
CA SER A 134 -25.38 -17.84 12.16
C SER A 134 -24.59 -19.05 12.71
N GLY A 135 -24.72 -20.24 12.09
CA GLY A 135 -24.08 -21.48 12.55
C GLY A 135 -22.69 -21.77 11.98
N VAL A 136 -22.16 -20.91 11.10
CA VAL A 136 -20.87 -21.12 10.42
C VAL A 136 -19.80 -20.23 11.04
N GLU A 137 -19.42 -20.50 12.30
CA GLU A 137 -18.21 -19.90 12.86
C GLU A 137 -16.97 -20.67 12.40
N PRO A 138 -15.90 -19.98 11.96
CA PRO A 138 -14.63 -20.62 11.62
C PRO A 138 -13.95 -21.17 12.88
N ARG A 139 -13.85 -22.51 12.95
CA ARG A 139 -13.14 -23.23 14.00
C ARG A 139 -11.63 -23.06 13.90
#